data_AF-A0A976GZP6-F1
#
_entry.id   AF-A0A976GZP6-F1
#
_cell.length_a   1.000
_cell.length_b   1.000
_cell.length_c   1.000
_cell.angle_alpha   90.00
_cell.angle_beta   90.00
_cell.angle_gamma   90.00
#
_symmetry.space_group_name_H-M   'P 1'
#
loop_
_entity.id
_entity.type
_entity.pdbx_description
1 polymer ?
#
loop_
_entity_poly.entity_id
_entity_poly.type
_entity_poly.pdbx_seq_one_letter_code
_entity_poly.pdbx_strand_id
1 'polypeptide(L)'
;MSHSGKATPCWQSRFFPLVAHPAKIRTIFHKQRVAEFSRHLHHRGMSAVSNLANFHHWLLDGKPEALAYPQVIVLHGASQYPQLSTAIAHYLNEYDDQANGHWICSNAELIEAIAADPMQRKLLGIDQTCEKCPPTGPCGLRKVIKGMAQRGHVIIESIHAAAATEGLDGVFHVSLSKGPKDFHVHLNAERFDERCRSNENSCAEDQHPC
;
A
#
# COMPACT_ATOMS: atom_id res chain seq x y z
N MET A 1 23.30 -74.62 -29.32
CA MET A 1 22.72 -73.92 -30.49
C MET A 1 21.62 -72.99 -30.00
N SER A 2 21.76 -71.70 -30.33
CA SER A 2 20.69 -70.74 -30.66
C SER A 2 19.64 -70.30 -29.61
N HIS A 3 19.87 -69.07 -29.12
CA HIS A 3 19.00 -67.88 -28.96
C HIS A 3 17.52 -67.90 -28.51
N SER A 4 17.22 -66.88 -27.66
CA SER A 4 16.04 -65.97 -27.61
C SER A 4 15.37 -65.98 -26.23
N GLY A 5 15.14 -64.89 -25.48
CA GLY A 5 15.31 -63.45 -25.64
C GLY A 5 14.41 -62.72 -24.60
N LYS A 6 14.69 -61.42 -24.35
CA LYS A 6 13.85 -60.40 -23.68
C LYS A 6 13.78 -60.45 -22.14
N ALA A 7 13.65 -59.36 -21.36
CA ALA A 7 13.90 -57.93 -21.49
C ALA A 7 13.66 -57.33 -20.07
N THR A 8 14.48 -56.36 -19.65
CA THR A 8 14.35 -55.59 -18.41
C THR A 8 13.28 -54.48 -18.51
N PRO A 9 12.72 -54.04 -17.37
CA PRO A 9 12.59 -52.60 -17.10
C PRO A 9 13.05 -52.27 -15.67
N CYS A 10 14.04 -51.40 -15.46
CA CYS A 10 13.98 -49.93 -15.52
C CYS A 10 12.94 -49.33 -14.56
N TRP A 11 13.32 -49.17 -13.29
CA TRP A 11 12.60 -48.33 -12.33
C TRP A 11 12.99 -46.87 -12.59
N GLN A 12 12.10 -46.15 -13.28
CA GLN A 12 12.21 -44.71 -13.47
C GLN A 12 11.90 -43.96 -12.16
N SER A 13 12.85 -43.11 -11.80
CA SER A 13 12.74 -42.01 -10.86
C SER A 13 11.47 -41.20 -11.12
N ARG A 14 10.55 -41.19 -10.15
CA ARG A 14 9.42 -40.25 -10.17
C ARG A 14 9.95 -38.85 -9.92
N PHE A 15 9.88 -38.03 -10.95
CA PHE A 15 9.87 -36.58 -10.84
C PHE A 15 8.75 -36.17 -9.87
N PHE A 16 9.11 -35.59 -8.73
CA PHE A 16 8.19 -34.75 -7.98
C PHE A 16 8.04 -33.44 -8.77
N PRO A 17 6.83 -33.04 -9.20
CA PRO A 17 6.66 -31.68 -9.66
C PRO A 17 6.82 -30.76 -8.44
N LEU A 18 7.71 -29.77 -8.55
CA LEU A 18 7.75 -28.62 -7.66
C LEU A 18 6.36 -27.98 -7.66
N VAL A 19 5.58 -28.26 -6.62
CA VAL A 19 4.36 -27.49 -6.33
C VAL A 19 4.83 -26.10 -5.94
N ALA A 20 4.76 -25.15 -6.87
CA ALA A 20 5.01 -23.76 -6.59
C ALA A 20 4.03 -23.31 -5.49
N HIS A 21 4.58 -22.78 -4.40
CA HIS A 21 3.81 -22.30 -3.25
C HIS A 21 2.74 -21.29 -3.71
N PRO A 22 1.48 -21.38 -3.24
CA PRO A 22 0.37 -20.55 -3.72
C PRO A 22 0.63 -19.04 -3.55
N ALA A 23 1.43 -18.65 -2.56
CA ALA A 23 1.89 -17.27 -2.40
C ALA A 23 2.77 -16.78 -3.57
N LYS A 24 3.69 -17.61 -4.07
CA LYS A 24 4.56 -17.26 -5.22
C LYS A 24 3.77 -17.12 -6.52
N ILE A 25 2.74 -17.95 -6.71
CA ILE A 25 1.85 -17.87 -7.87
C ILE A 25 1.06 -16.56 -7.84
N ARG A 26 0.47 -16.19 -6.69
CA ARG A 26 -0.22 -14.90 -6.52
C ARG A 26 0.68 -13.69 -6.81
N THR A 27 1.92 -13.69 -6.31
CA THR A 27 2.87 -12.60 -6.56
C THR A 27 3.26 -12.49 -8.03
N ILE A 28 3.44 -13.60 -8.74
CA ILE A 28 3.78 -13.60 -10.18
C ILE A 28 2.60 -13.07 -11.00
N PHE A 29 1.39 -13.55 -10.75
CA PHE A 29 0.19 -13.05 -11.44
C PHE A 29 -0.08 -11.58 -11.13
N HIS A 30 0.15 -11.12 -9.89
CA HIS A 30 0.04 -9.72 -9.53
C HIS A 30 1.06 -8.85 -10.30
N LYS A 31 2.33 -9.25 -10.37
CA LYS A 31 3.38 -8.53 -11.11
C LYS A 31 3.10 -8.49 -12.62
N GLN A 32 2.62 -9.58 -13.19
CA GLN A 32 2.32 -9.67 -14.62
C GLN A 32 1.09 -8.83 -15.00
N ARG A 33 0.07 -8.78 -14.14
CA ARG A 33 -1.13 -7.94 -14.33
C ARG A 33 -0.91 -6.46 -14.06
N VAL A 34 -0.10 -6.10 -13.06
CA VAL A 34 0.37 -4.72 -12.87
C VAL A 34 1.10 -4.22 -14.12
N ALA A 35 1.97 -5.03 -14.73
CA ALA A 35 2.67 -4.68 -15.97
C ALA A 35 1.74 -4.58 -17.20
N GLU A 36 0.62 -5.29 -17.22
CA GLU A 36 -0.38 -5.24 -18.29
C GLU A 36 -1.34 -4.06 -18.14
N PHE A 37 -1.71 -3.72 -16.90
CA PHE A 37 -2.47 -2.52 -16.57
C PHE A 37 -1.65 -1.24 -16.78
N SER A 38 -0.38 -1.22 -16.40
CA SER A 38 0.53 -0.10 -16.73
C SER A 38 0.60 0.12 -18.25
N ARG A 39 0.56 -0.95 -19.07
CA ARG A 39 0.45 -0.85 -20.53
C ARG A 39 -0.89 -0.28 -21.00
N HIS A 40 -2.00 -0.65 -20.35
CA HIS A 40 -3.33 -0.13 -20.69
C HIS A 40 -3.51 1.35 -20.27
N LEU A 41 -2.95 1.74 -19.13
CA LEU A 41 -2.86 3.12 -18.66
C LEU A 41 -1.94 4.01 -19.52
N HIS A 42 -0.89 3.44 -20.12
CA HIS A 42 -0.08 4.17 -21.10
C HIS A 42 -0.86 4.51 -22.38
N HIS A 43 -1.92 3.77 -22.71
CA HIS A 43 -2.74 4.01 -23.90
C HIS A 43 -3.84 5.07 -23.69
N ARG A 44 -4.29 5.25 -22.45
CA ARG A 44 -5.12 6.39 -22.01
C ARG A 44 -4.23 7.35 -21.23
N GLY A 45 -3.50 8.22 -21.94
CA GLY A 45 -2.49 9.11 -21.37
C GLY A 45 -2.85 9.56 -19.95
N MET A 46 -2.04 9.16 -18.97
CA MET A 46 -2.27 9.37 -17.54
C MET A 46 -2.52 10.86 -17.26
N SER A 47 -3.79 11.27 -17.27
CA SER A 47 -4.13 12.61 -16.82
C SER A 47 -3.86 12.63 -15.32
N ALA A 48 -2.82 13.35 -14.92
CA ALA A 48 -2.51 13.51 -13.52
C ALA A 48 -3.75 14.05 -12.79
N VAL A 49 -4.16 13.36 -11.73
CA VAL A 49 -5.30 13.81 -10.94
C VAL A 49 -4.91 15.09 -10.24
N SER A 50 -5.78 16.09 -10.34
CA SER A 50 -5.48 17.48 -9.96
C SER A 50 -6.31 17.99 -8.78
N ASN A 51 -7.28 17.24 -8.28
CA ASN A 51 -8.08 17.63 -7.12
C ASN A 51 -8.60 16.38 -6.37
N LEU A 52 -9.07 16.58 -5.12
CA LEU A 52 -9.53 15.52 -4.22
C LEU A 52 -10.78 14.80 -4.73
N ALA A 53 -11.72 15.50 -5.36
CA ALA A 53 -12.92 14.88 -5.92
C ALA A 53 -12.61 13.88 -7.04
N ASN A 54 -11.75 14.28 -7.98
CA ASN A 54 -11.27 13.39 -9.03
C ASN A 54 -10.45 12.23 -8.47
N PHE A 55 -9.66 12.47 -7.41
CA PHE A 55 -8.95 11.41 -6.71
C PHE A 55 -9.91 10.40 -6.08
N HIS A 56 -10.95 10.87 -5.40
CA HIS A 56 -11.96 10.03 -4.79
C HIS A 56 -12.74 9.24 -5.83
N HIS A 57 -13.17 9.86 -6.94
CA HIS A 57 -13.75 9.12 -8.05
C HIS A 57 -12.79 8.05 -8.59
N TRP A 58 -11.50 8.33 -8.68
CA TRP A 58 -10.50 7.31 -9.03
C TRP A 58 -10.35 6.20 -7.98
N LEU A 59 -10.56 6.47 -6.69
CA LEU A 59 -10.59 5.42 -5.67
C LEU A 59 -11.83 4.54 -5.79
N LEU A 60 -12.98 5.14 -6.09
CA LEU A 60 -14.27 4.44 -6.25
C LEU A 60 -14.34 3.66 -7.56
N ASP A 61 -13.93 4.28 -8.68
CA ASP A 61 -13.94 3.70 -10.03
C ASP A 61 -12.72 2.78 -10.26
N GLY A 62 -11.63 2.99 -9.52
CA GLY A 62 -10.32 2.42 -9.79
C GLY A 62 -10.06 1.07 -9.14
N LYS A 63 -10.67 0.01 -9.72
CA LYS A 63 -9.96 -1.11 -10.37
C LYS A 63 -10.98 -2.20 -10.76
N PRO A 64 -11.02 -2.65 -12.03
CA PRO A 64 -11.71 -3.88 -12.42
C PRO A 64 -11.18 -5.15 -11.73
N GLU A 65 -10.01 -5.07 -11.08
CA GLU A 65 -9.29 -6.21 -10.48
C GLU A 65 -9.17 -6.13 -8.94
N ALA A 66 -9.70 -5.09 -8.30
CA ALA A 66 -9.66 -5.03 -6.83
C ALA A 66 -10.74 -5.98 -6.28
N LEU A 67 -10.30 -7.03 -5.58
CA LEU A 67 -11.20 -7.96 -4.90
C LEU A 67 -11.98 -7.28 -3.75
N ALA A 68 -11.55 -6.09 -3.32
CA ALA A 68 -12.10 -5.36 -2.20
C ALA A 68 -11.91 -3.85 -2.37
N TYR A 69 -12.79 -3.08 -1.73
CA TYR A 69 -12.71 -1.64 -1.56
C TYR A 69 -11.32 -1.21 -1.02
N PRO A 70 -10.69 -0.14 -1.53
CA PRO A 70 -9.42 0.34 -1.01
C PRO A 70 -9.51 0.75 0.47
N GLN A 71 -8.71 0.10 1.32
CA GLN A 71 -8.61 0.43 2.74
C GLN A 71 -7.26 1.07 3.08
N VAL A 72 -6.29 0.98 2.18
CA VAL A 72 -4.92 1.43 2.44
C VAL A 72 -4.46 2.28 1.27
N ILE A 73 -4.12 3.54 1.54
CA ILE A 73 -3.51 4.43 0.54
C ILE A 73 -2.03 4.57 0.87
N VAL A 74 -1.16 4.19 -0.05
CA VAL A 74 0.29 4.37 0.08
C VAL A 74 0.72 5.57 -0.75
N LEU A 75 1.17 6.64 -0.08
CA LEU A 75 1.64 7.85 -0.73
C LEU A 75 3.16 7.79 -0.92
N HIS A 76 3.59 7.62 -2.18
CA HIS A 76 5.00 7.67 -2.55
C HIS A 76 5.43 9.12 -2.80
N GLY A 77 6.52 9.56 -2.15
CA GLY A 77 7.05 10.92 -2.31
C GLY A 77 6.35 11.98 -1.43
N ALA A 78 5.57 11.56 -0.44
CA ALA A 78 4.79 12.44 0.43
C ALA A 78 5.63 13.42 1.27
N SER A 79 6.92 13.13 1.49
CA SER A 79 7.82 14.03 2.24
C SER A 79 7.95 15.43 1.61
N GLN A 80 7.58 15.59 0.33
CA GLN A 80 7.55 16.88 -0.36
C GLN A 80 6.24 17.66 -0.11
N TYR A 81 5.23 17.00 0.45
CA TYR A 81 3.85 17.51 0.61
C TYR A 81 3.25 17.04 1.95
N PRO A 82 3.77 17.51 3.09
CA PRO A 82 3.45 16.96 4.42
C PRO A 82 1.98 17.09 4.86
N GLN A 83 1.18 17.93 4.20
CA GLN A 83 -0.24 18.12 4.51
C GLN A 83 -1.17 17.31 3.60
N LEU A 84 -0.65 16.70 2.54
CA LEU A 84 -1.49 16.07 1.54
C LEU A 84 -2.22 14.84 2.10
N SER A 85 -1.54 13.99 2.88
CA SER A 85 -2.20 12.87 3.54
C SER A 85 -3.30 13.30 4.49
N THR A 86 -3.08 14.35 5.28
CA THR A 86 -4.07 14.91 6.20
C THR A 86 -5.27 15.44 5.42
N ALA A 87 -5.05 16.18 4.34
CA ALA A 87 -6.11 16.69 3.50
C ALA A 87 -6.92 15.56 2.82
N ILE A 88 -6.24 14.51 2.34
CA ILE A 88 -6.90 13.32 1.79
C ILE A 88 -7.71 12.62 2.89
N ALA A 89 -7.16 12.40 4.08
CA ALA A 89 -7.85 11.73 5.18
C ALA A 89 -9.09 12.52 5.62
N HIS A 90 -8.98 13.84 5.77
CA HIS A 90 -10.11 14.71 6.10
C HIS A 90 -11.21 14.62 5.03
N TYR A 91 -10.84 14.75 3.76
CA TYR A 91 -11.79 14.62 2.66
C TYR A 91 -12.48 13.26 2.65
N LEU A 92 -11.73 12.16 2.77
CA LEU A 92 -12.33 10.83 2.79
C LEU A 92 -13.18 10.62 4.04
N ASN A 93 -12.85 11.19 5.19
CA ASN A 93 -13.72 11.11 6.36
C ASN A 93 -15.06 11.83 6.19
N GLU A 94 -15.13 12.81 5.31
CA GLU A 94 -16.36 13.54 5.00
C GLU A 94 -17.18 12.85 3.89
N TYR A 95 -16.52 12.23 2.91
CA TYR A 95 -17.15 11.77 1.67
C TYR A 95 -17.11 10.25 1.43
N ASP A 96 -16.31 9.50 2.19
CA ASP A 96 -16.25 8.02 2.11
C ASP A 96 -17.13 7.38 3.20
N ASP A 97 -18.36 7.07 2.82
CA ASP A 97 -19.34 6.40 3.68
C ASP A 97 -18.89 4.98 4.12
N GLN A 98 -18.07 4.28 3.31
CA GLN A 98 -17.61 2.93 3.63
C GLN A 98 -16.60 2.94 4.79
N ALA A 99 -15.83 4.02 4.90
CA ALA A 99 -14.86 4.20 5.98
C ALA A 99 -15.47 4.73 7.28
N ASN A 100 -16.72 5.21 7.26
CA ASN A 100 -17.43 5.73 8.43
C ASN A 100 -16.61 6.79 9.20
N GLY A 101 -15.89 7.66 8.49
CA GLY A 101 -15.05 8.68 9.12
C GLY A 101 -13.82 8.15 9.85
N HIS A 102 -13.28 6.99 9.46
CA HIS A 102 -12.14 6.34 10.13
C HIS A 102 -10.86 6.26 9.29
N TRP A 103 -10.69 7.12 8.29
CA TRP A 103 -9.40 7.32 7.64
C TRP A 103 -8.42 7.98 8.59
N ILE A 104 -7.31 7.28 8.84
CA ILE A 104 -6.21 7.75 9.67
C ILE A 104 -5.01 8.08 8.77
N CYS A 105 -4.44 9.27 8.93
CA CYS A 105 -3.14 9.59 8.37
C CYS A 105 -2.04 9.03 9.28
N SER A 106 -1.08 8.31 8.68
CA SER A 106 0.07 7.72 9.36
C SER A 106 1.36 8.23 8.75
N ASN A 107 1.98 9.19 9.42
CA ASN A 107 3.31 9.69 9.11
C ASN A 107 4.42 8.82 9.76
N ALA A 108 5.68 9.12 9.44
CA ALA A 108 6.82 8.38 9.97
C ALA A 108 6.93 8.45 11.51
N GLU A 109 6.66 9.61 12.10
CA GLU A 109 6.74 9.83 13.55
C GLU A 109 5.75 8.95 14.31
N LEU A 110 4.49 8.88 13.87
CA LEU A 110 3.48 8.01 14.47
C LEU A 110 3.88 6.53 14.37
N ILE A 111 4.38 6.11 13.20
CA ILE A 111 4.82 4.73 12.98
C ILE A 111 5.98 4.39 13.93
N GLU A 112 6.94 5.29 14.10
CA GLU A 112 8.07 5.12 15.01
C GLU A 112 7.62 5.08 16.48
N ALA A 113 6.70 5.96 16.88
CA ALA A 113 6.14 6.00 18.23
C ALA A 113 5.41 4.68 18.57
N ILE A 114 4.55 4.19 17.66
CA ILE A 114 3.89 2.89 17.81
C ILE A 114 4.94 1.77 17.84
N ALA A 115 5.96 1.83 16.98
CA ALA A 115 6.99 0.80 16.91
C ALA A 115 7.84 0.72 18.18
N ALA A 116 8.02 1.84 18.88
CA ALA A 116 8.75 1.93 20.15
C ALA A 116 7.92 1.43 21.35
N ASP A 117 6.59 1.53 21.31
CA ASP A 117 5.70 1.15 22.41
C ASP A 117 5.19 -0.31 22.30
N PRO A 118 5.58 -1.21 23.23
CA PRO A 118 5.11 -2.59 23.26
C PRO A 118 3.58 -2.74 23.36
N MET A 119 2.90 -1.85 24.07
CA MET A 119 1.44 -1.90 24.25
C MET A 119 0.72 -1.55 22.94
N GLN A 120 1.16 -0.49 22.26
CA GLN A 120 0.59 -0.12 20.96
C GLN A 120 0.81 -1.20 19.90
N ARG A 121 2.01 -1.81 19.89
CA ARG A 121 2.31 -2.97 19.04
C ARG A 121 1.37 -4.14 19.30
N LYS A 122 1.07 -4.43 20.57
CA LYS A 122 0.15 -5.50 20.95
C LYS A 122 -1.27 -5.24 20.46
N LEU A 123 -1.76 -4.00 20.48
CA LEU A 123 -3.05 -3.63 19.89
C LEU A 123 -3.09 -3.92 18.37
N LEU A 124 -1.95 -3.79 17.70
CA LEU A 124 -1.77 -4.19 16.30
C LEU A 124 -1.44 -5.68 16.12
N GLY A 125 -1.54 -6.51 17.17
CA GLY A 125 -1.22 -7.95 17.13
C GLY A 125 0.25 -8.24 16.78
N ILE A 126 1.17 -7.34 17.16
CA ILE A 126 2.61 -7.45 16.90
C ILE A 126 3.30 -7.85 18.21
N ASP A 127 3.13 -9.12 18.59
CA ASP A 127 3.69 -9.64 19.85
C ASP A 127 5.20 -9.92 19.76
N GLN A 128 5.70 -10.19 18.55
CA GLN A 128 7.09 -10.59 18.33
C GLN A 128 7.96 -9.43 17.83
N THR A 129 8.97 -9.06 18.63
CA THR A 129 10.11 -8.28 18.16
C THR A 129 11.02 -9.14 17.28
N CYS A 130 11.83 -8.49 16.45
CA CYS A 130 12.85 -9.22 15.69
C CYS A 130 14.08 -9.35 16.59
N GLU A 131 14.63 -10.56 16.75
CA GLU A 131 15.83 -10.77 17.57
C GLU A 131 17.05 -9.98 17.06
N LYS A 132 17.07 -9.69 15.75
CA LYS A 132 18.21 -9.07 15.05
C LYS A 132 18.05 -7.57 14.82
N CYS A 133 16.90 -6.99 15.14
CA CYS A 133 16.61 -5.59 14.84
C CYS A 133 15.84 -4.92 15.98
N PRO A 134 16.17 -3.68 16.35
CA PRO A 134 15.39 -2.94 17.33
C PRO A 134 13.94 -2.76 16.85
N PRO A 135 12.99 -2.56 17.78
CA PRO A 135 11.59 -2.29 17.50
C PRO A 135 11.33 -1.18 16.46
N THR A 136 12.14 -0.13 16.47
CA THR A 136 12.09 1.02 15.55
C THR A 136 12.95 0.84 14.31
N GLY A 137 13.64 -0.29 14.16
CA GLY A 137 14.37 -0.61 12.94
C GLY A 137 13.44 -0.94 11.77
N PRO A 138 13.95 -1.03 10.53
CA PRO A 138 13.11 -1.21 9.33
C PRO A 138 12.17 -2.42 9.38
N CYS A 139 12.57 -3.51 10.03
CA CYS A 139 11.72 -4.68 10.23
C CYS A 139 10.51 -4.39 11.12
N GLY A 140 10.73 -3.66 12.22
CA GLY A 140 9.66 -3.30 13.15
C GLY A 140 8.71 -2.26 12.58
N LEU A 141 9.23 -1.23 11.89
CA LEU A 141 8.40 -0.25 11.20
C LEU A 141 7.50 -0.92 10.14
N ARG A 142 8.03 -1.85 9.34
CA ARG A 142 7.21 -2.63 8.38
C ARG A 142 6.13 -3.47 9.07
N LYS A 143 6.40 -4.03 10.24
CA LYS A 143 5.38 -4.77 11.01
C LYS A 143 4.25 -3.86 11.49
N VAL A 144 4.59 -2.66 11.98
CA VAL A 144 3.60 -1.65 12.40
C VAL A 144 2.73 -1.23 11.23
N ILE A 145 3.36 -0.81 10.12
CA ILE A 145 2.66 -0.42 8.89
C ILE A 145 1.71 -1.53 8.42
N LYS A 146 2.18 -2.78 8.38
CA LYS A 146 1.36 -3.92 7.99
C LYS A 146 0.19 -4.15 8.97
N GLY A 147 0.45 -4.02 10.28
CA GLY A 147 -0.57 -4.17 11.31
C GLY A 147 -1.68 -3.12 11.23
N MET A 148 -1.31 -1.87 10.92
CA MET A 148 -2.27 -0.77 10.65
C MET A 148 -3.07 -1.04 9.38
N ALA A 149 -2.39 -1.37 8.28
CA ALA A 149 -2.98 -1.67 6.97
C ALA A 149 -4.00 -2.83 7.00
N GLN A 150 -3.87 -3.77 7.94
CA GLN A 150 -4.78 -4.91 8.09
C GLN A 150 -6.03 -4.62 8.94
N ARG A 151 -6.10 -3.47 9.63
CA ARG A 151 -7.11 -3.21 10.67
C ARG A 151 -8.03 -2.04 10.38
N GLY A 152 -7.73 -1.19 9.41
CA GLY A 152 -8.56 -0.03 9.15
C GLY A 152 -8.16 0.76 7.91
N HIS A 153 -8.86 1.89 7.75
CA HIS A 153 -8.66 2.83 6.67
C HIS A 153 -7.45 3.72 7.00
N VAL A 154 -6.37 3.57 6.24
CA VAL A 154 -5.11 4.26 6.57
C VAL A 154 -4.42 4.82 5.34
N ILE A 155 -3.92 6.04 5.48
CA ILE A 155 -3.04 6.71 4.52
C ILE A 155 -1.63 6.66 5.09
N ILE A 156 -0.69 6.05 4.37
CA ILE A 156 0.64 5.74 4.87
C ILE A 156 1.69 6.54 4.10
N GLU A 157 2.42 7.37 4.84
CA GLU A 157 3.56 8.15 4.37
C GLU A 157 4.86 7.56 4.93
N SER A 158 5.40 6.56 4.25
CA SER A 158 6.66 5.95 4.68
C SER A 158 7.40 5.34 3.51
N ILE A 159 8.74 5.46 3.52
CA ILE A 159 9.63 4.75 2.60
C ILE A 159 9.51 3.22 2.75
N HIS A 160 8.96 2.73 3.87
CA HIS A 160 8.76 1.32 4.14
C HIS A 160 7.36 0.82 3.74
N ALA A 161 6.44 1.73 3.38
CA ALA A 161 5.03 1.40 3.13
C ALA A 161 4.87 0.36 2.04
N ALA A 162 5.47 0.59 0.88
CA ALA A 162 5.34 -0.29 -0.28
C ALA A 162 5.75 -1.74 0.02
N ALA A 163 6.88 -1.92 0.73
CA ALA A 163 7.36 -3.24 1.10
C ALA A 163 6.51 -3.89 2.21
N ALA A 164 5.94 -3.10 3.12
CA ALA A 164 5.11 -3.60 4.21
C ALA A 164 3.72 -4.06 3.73
N THR A 165 3.19 -3.41 2.69
CA THR A 165 1.86 -3.67 2.13
C THR A 165 1.89 -4.66 0.97
N GLU A 166 3.05 -5.21 0.60
CA GLU A 166 3.16 -6.20 -0.47
C GLU A 166 2.27 -7.43 -0.18
N GLY A 167 1.39 -7.76 -1.12
CA GLY A 167 0.50 -8.91 -1.03
C GLY A 167 -0.72 -8.73 -0.12
N LEU A 168 -0.98 -7.52 0.38
CA LEU A 168 -2.26 -7.17 1.00
C LEU A 168 -3.29 -6.82 -0.08
N ASP A 169 -4.54 -7.21 0.16
CA ASP A 169 -5.68 -6.78 -0.64
C ASP A 169 -6.10 -5.34 -0.23
N GLY A 170 -6.81 -4.62 -1.09
CA GLY A 170 -7.32 -3.28 -0.77
C GLY A 170 -6.23 -2.18 -0.67
N VAL A 171 -5.02 -2.41 -1.18
CA VAL A 171 -3.94 -1.42 -1.19
C VAL A 171 -3.96 -0.60 -2.47
N PHE A 172 -3.96 0.72 -2.32
CA PHE A 172 -3.94 1.70 -3.40
C PHE A 172 -2.67 2.56 -3.34
N HIS A 173 -1.76 2.33 -4.28
CA HIS A 173 -0.53 3.08 -4.42
C HIS A 173 -0.73 4.36 -5.23
N VAL A 174 -0.25 5.46 -4.69
CA VAL A 174 -0.36 6.80 -5.24
C VAL A 174 1.03 7.40 -5.34
N SER A 175 1.41 7.91 -6.50
CA SER A 175 2.70 8.57 -6.69
C SER A 175 2.58 10.08 -6.79
N LEU A 176 3.38 10.81 -6.02
CA LEU A 176 3.51 12.27 -6.06
C LEU A 176 4.72 12.74 -6.88
N SER A 177 5.61 11.82 -7.24
CA SER A 177 6.81 12.10 -8.03
C SER A 177 6.93 11.18 -9.23
N LYS A 178 7.75 11.56 -10.21
CA LYS A 178 8.16 10.69 -11.31
C LYS A 178 9.21 9.71 -10.75
N GLY A 179 8.78 8.62 -10.10
CA GLY A 179 9.72 7.82 -9.29
C GLY A 179 9.40 6.34 -9.16
N PRO A 180 8.28 5.94 -8.53
CA PRO A 180 8.00 4.53 -8.32
C PRO A 180 7.55 3.86 -9.64
N LYS A 181 7.97 2.62 -9.85
CA LYS A 181 7.52 1.81 -11.01
C LYS A 181 6.11 1.21 -10.80
N ASP A 182 5.71 1.06 -9.54
CA ASP A 182 4.46 0.40 -9.14
C ASP A 182 3.56 1.38 -8.38
N PHE A 183 2.68 2.05 -9.11
CA PHE A 183 1.61 2.88 -8.56
C PHE A 183 0.35 2.81 -9.43
N HIS A 184 -0.81 3.12 -8.87
CA HIS A 184 -2.09 3.10 -9.59
C HIS A 184 -2.44 4.46 -10.19
N VAL A 185 -2.16 5.53 -9.45
CA VAL A 185 -2.44 6.89 -9.91
C VAL A 185 -1.27 7.83 -9.61
N HIS A 186 -1.03 8.77 -10.52
CA HIS A 186 -0.13 9.87 -10.29
C HIS A 186 -0.95 11.10 -9.90
N LEU A 187 -0.67 11.65 -8.72
CA LEU A 187 -1.23 12.92 -8.27
C LEU A 187 -0.29 14.05 -8.64
N ASN A 188 -0.82 15.10 -9.27
CA ASN A 188 -0.09 16.34 -9.43
C ASN A 188 -0.37 17.23 -8.22
N ALA A 189 0.45 17.08 -7.18
CA ALA A 189 0.29 17.81 -5.92
C ALA A 189 0.34 19.34 -6.07
N GLU A 190 1.04 19.87 -7.09
CA GLU A 190 1.07 21.32 -7.36
C GLU A 190 -0.31 21.86 -7.76
N ARG A 191 -1.18 21.00 -8.30
CA ARG A 191 -2.54 21.37 -8.71
C ARG A 191 -3.60 21.15 -7.62
N PHE A 192 -3.26 20.48 -6.52
CA PHE A 192 -4.17 20.39 -5.39
C PHE A 192 -4.30 21.75 -4.72
N ASP A 193 -5.50 22.06 -4.22
CA ASP A 193 -5.86 23.34 -3.61
C ASP A 193 -4.79 23.86 -2.65
N GLU A 194 -4.67 25.19 -2.54
CA GLU A 194 -3.73 25.83 -1.61
C GLU A 194 -3.85 25.31 -0.17
N ARG A 195 -5.04 24.93 0.26
CA ARG A 195 -5.32 24.30 1.57
C ARG A 195 -4.64 22.94 1.76
N CYS A 196 -4.34 22.21 0.68
CA CYS A 196 -3.60 20.95 0.72
C CYS A 196 -2.08 21.16 0.71
N ARG A 197 -1.61 22.38 0.39
CA ARG A 197 -0.19 22.73 0.22
C ARG A 197 0.35 23.66 1.30
N SER A 198 -0.51 24.38 2.00
CA SER A 198 -0.13 25.38 2.99
C SER A 198 0.29 24.71 4.29
N ASN A 199 1.53 24.94 4.72
CA ASN A 199 1.98 24.66 6.07
C ASN A 199 1.27 25.63 7.02
N GLU A 200 0.15 25.24 7.60
CA GLU A 200 -0.48 26.08 8.60
C GLU A 200 0.25 25.99 9.95
N ASN A 201 1.19 26.93 10.08
CA ASN A 201 1.55 27.56 11.34
C ASN A 201 0.46 28.60 11.76
N SER A 202 -0.80 28.44 11.37
CA SER A 202 -1.89 29.39 11.65
C SER A 202 -2.83 28.96 12.79
N CYS A 203 -2.43 28.00 13.64
CA CYS A 203 -3.13 27.72 14.90
C CYS A 203 -2.87 28.75 16.02
N ALA A 204 -2.56 30.01 15.68
CA ALA A 204 -2.43 31.09 16.65
C ALA A 204 -3.36 32.26 16.27
N GLU A 205 -4.22 32.61 17.23
CA GLU A 205 -5.15 33.77 17.28
C GLU A 205 -6.60 33.55 16.80
N ASP A 206 -7.35 32.79 17.59
CA ASP A 206 -8.34 33.28 18.57
C ASP A 206 -9.26 34.49 18.24
N GLN A 207 -10.56 34.30 18.53
CA GLN A 207 -11.61 35.27 18.97
C GLN A 207 -12.40 36.02 17.86
N HIS A 208 -13.74 36.08 17.80
CA HIS A 208 -14.87 35.70 18.66
C HIS A 208 -16.20 35.96 17.83
N PRO A 209 -17.45 36.01 18.37
CA PRO A 209 -18.45 34.93 18.39
C PRO A 209 -19.81 35.28 17.69
N CYS A 210 -20.77 34.34 17.81
CA CYS A 210 -22.19 34.36 17.38
C CYS A 210 -22.48 34.08 15.90
#